data_AF-A0A519VPE9-F1
#
_entry.id   AF-A0A519VPE9-F1
#
_cell.length_a   1.000
_cell.length_b   1.000
_cell.length_c   1.000
_cell.angle_alpha   90.00
_cell.angle_beta   90.00
_cell.angle_gamma   90.00
#
_symmetry.space_group_name_H-M   'P 1'
#
loop_
_entity.id
_entity.type
_entity.pdbx_description
1 polymer ?
#
loop_
_entity_poly.entity_id
_entity_poly.type
_entity_poly.pdbx_seq_one_letter_code
_entity_poly.pdbx_strand_id
1 'polypeptide(L)'
;MEEQALWLGNVLKNNKQRWIVVTFHHPVLAASKDRVNEGVYKNWKPILDKYRVDLVLQGHDHAYARGTNLNVGEQSKNEKPGTVYVISVSGPKKYELSLQDWMESSANDTQLYQVIDVEDNQITYKAYTPDNKVYDAFRIMKQSNGKINKVQSLSTEVKPRHK
;
A
#
# COMPACT_ATOMS: atom_id res chain seq x y z
N MET A 1 -6.74 8.67 -18.78
CA MET A 1 -5.63 8.41 -17.83
C MET A 1 -4.68 9.59 -17.71
N GLU A 2 -4.22 10.19 -18.80
CA GLU A 2 -3.25 11.31 -18.77
C GLU A 2 -3.75 12.53 -17.99
N GLU A 3 -4.99 12.97 -18.22
CA GLU A 3 -5.57 14.11 -17.50
C GLU A 3 -5.60 13.88 -15.97
N GLN A 4 -6.03 12.67 -15.54
CA GLN A 4 -6.02 12.30 -14.12
C GLN A 4 -4.60 12.21 -13.55
N ALA A 5 -3.62 11.77 -14.34
CA ALA A 5 -2.23 11.71 -13.92
C ALA A 5 -1.63 13.12 -13.75
N LEU A 6 -1.91 14.04 -14.68
CA LEU A 6 -1.53 15.45 -14.58
C LEU A 6 -2.15 16.12 -13.35
N TRP A 7 -3.46 15.88 -13.14
CA TRP A 7 -4.17 16.36 -11.96
C TRP A 7 -3.54 15.83 -10.67
N LEU A 8 -3.31 14.52 -10.56
CA LEU A 8 -2.71 13.88 -9.39
C LEU A 8 -1.31 14.45 -9.10
N GLY A 9 -0.49 14.60 -10.14
CA GLY A 9 0.83 15.20 -10.03
C GLY A 9 0.78 16.64 -9.51
N ASN A 10 -0.18 17.44 -9.98
CA ASN A 10 -0.36 18.81 -9.52
C ASN A 10 -0.85 18.89 -8.06
N VAL A 11 -1.78 18.01 -7.66
CA VAL A 11 -2.24 17.93 -6.26
C VAL A 11 -1.07 17.59 -5.34
N LEU A 12 -0.29 16.57 -5.68
CA LEU A 12 0.83 16.12 -4.85
C LEU A 12 2.00 17.12 -4.83
N LYS A 13 2.28 17.79 -5.96
CA LYS A 13 3.29 18.84 -6.04
C LYS A 13 3.01 20.02 -5.12
N ASN A 14 1.75 20.42 -5.01
CA ASN A 14 1.34 21.58 -4.23
C ASN A 14 0.98 21.22 -2.78
N ASN A 15 0.98 19.93 -2.43
CA ASN A 15 0.70 19.48 -1.09
C ASN A 15 1.84 19.84 -0.12
N LYS A 16 1.48 20.46 1.02
CA LYS A 16 2.40 20.80 2.11
C LYS A 16 2.14 19.98 3.38
N GLN A 17 1.19 19.05 3.34
CA GLN A 17 0.85 18.23 4.49
C GLN A 17 1.97 17.25 4.80
N ARG A 18 2.18 17.01 6.10
CA ARG A 18 3.23 16.12 6.59
C ARG A 18 3.01 14.67 6.15
N TRP A 19 1.78 14.21 6.21
CA TRP A 19 1.37 12.86 5.81
C TRP A 19 0.56 12.91 4.52
N ILE A 20 0.83 11.98 3.62
CA ILE A 20 0.15 11.82 2.35
C ILE A 20 -0.41 10.40 2.27
N VAL A 21 -1.73 10.30 2.33
CA VAL A 21 -2.46 9.05 2.15
C VAL A 21 -3.31 9.18 0.90
N VAL A 22 -3.22 8.20 0.00
CA VAL A 22 -3.99 8.16 -1.26
C VAL A 22 -4.88 6.93 -1.27
N THR A 23 -6.11 7.07 -1.75
CA THR A 23 -7.06 5.95 -1.88
C THR A 23 -7.69 5.92 -3.27
N PHE A 24 -7.81 4.73 -3.85
CA PHE A 24 -8.52 4.48 -5.10
C PHE A 24 -8.84 2.99 -5.27
N HIS A 25 -9.82 2.65 -6.11
CA HIS A 25 -10.36 1.28 -6.13
C HIS A 25 -9.43 0.24 -6.79
N HIS A 26 -8.99 0.47 -8.04
CA HIS A 26 -8.20 -0.51 -8.80
C HIS A 26 -6.72 -0.43 -8.43
N PRO A 27 -6.08 -1.52 -8.00
CA PRO A 27 -4.77 -1.45 -7.40
C PRO A 27 -3.66 -1.21 -8.43
N VAL A 28 -2.57 -0.56 -7.99
CA VAL A 28 -1.36 -0.34 -8.80
C VAL A 28 -0.71 -1.67 -9.19
N LEU A 29 -0.59 -2.59 -8.23
CA LEU A 29 -0.20 -3.97 -8.46
C LEU A 29 -1.36 -4.87 -8.10
N ALA A 30 -1.58 -5.93 -8.86
CA ALA A 30 -2.63 -6.89 -8.53
C ALA A 30 -2.20 -7.82 -7.39
N ALA A 31 -3.15 -8.28 -6.59
CA ALA A 31 -2.99 -9.41 -5.69
C ALA A 31 -3.24 -10.77 -6.39
N SER A 32 -4.04 -10.79 -7.45
CA SER A 32 -4.22 -11.97 -8.32
C SER A 32 -3.35 -11.83 -9.57
N LYS A 33 -2.85 -12.97 -10.07
CA LYS A 33 -2.16 -13.02 -11.37
C LYS A 33 -3.10 -12.50 -12.47
N ASP A 34 -2.54 -11.76 -13.43
CA ASP A 34 -3.23 -11.27 -14.65
C ASP A 34 -4.31 -10.17 -14.48
N ARG A 35 -4.37 -9.49 -13.33
CA ARG A 35 -5.33 -8.39 -13.08
C ARG A 35 -4.72 -6.99 -13.01
N VAL A 36 -3.46 -6.84 -13.43
CA VAL A 36 -2.78 -5.55 -13.37
C VAL A 36 -3.49 -4.54 -14.26
N ASN A 37 -3.89 -3.41 -13.67
CA ASN A 37 -4.39 -2.28 -14.44
C ASN A 37 -3.20 -1.48 -14.97
N GLU A 38 -2.80 -1.77 -16.22
CA GLU A 38 -1.69 -1.11 -16.91
C GLU A 38 -1.80 0.43 -16.93
N GLY A 39 -3.03 0.95 -17.01
CA GLY A 39 -3.28 2.39 -16.96
C GLY A 39 -2.86 3.00 -15.62
N VAL A 40 -3.32 2.41 -14.51
CA VAL A 40 -2.98 2.87 -13.16
C VAL A 40 -1.49 2.64 -12.88
N TYR A 41 -0.97 1.46 -13.21
CA TYR A 41 0.42 1.12 -12.99
C TYR A 41 1.38 2.07 -13.73
N LYS A 42 1.19 2.28 -15.04
CA LYS A 42 2.11 3.12 -15.84
C LYS A 42 1.99 4.61 -15.54
N ASN A 43 0.78 5.10 -15.24
CA ASN A 43 0.55 6.55 -15.13
C ASN A 43 0.58 7.06 -13.69
N TRP A 44 0.15 6.27 -12.70
CA TRP A 44 0.00 6.76 -11.33
C TRP A 44 1.15 6.33 -10.43
N LYS A 45 1.63 5.09 -10.56
CA LYS A 45 2.74 4.61 -9.73
C LYS A 45 3.97 5.53 -9.77
N PRO A 46 4.46 5.99 -10.94
CA PRO A 46 5.62 6.88 -10.98
C PRO A 46 5.38 8.20 -10.25
N ILE A 47 4.14 8.69 -10.26
CA ILE A 47 3.75 9.94 -9.58
C ILE A 47 3.69 9.71 -8.08
N LEU A 48 3.03 8.64 -7.62
CA LEU A 48 2.92 8.29 -6.20
C LEU A 48 4.31 8.12 -5.56
N ASP A 49 5.22 7.43 -6.26
CA ASP A 49 6.58 7.21 -5.78
C ASP A 49 7.44 8.48 -5.85
N LYS A 50 7.34 9.26 -6.93
CA LYS A 50 8.07 10.54 -7.08
C LYS A 50 7.77 11.51 -5.94
N TYR A 51 6.50 11.58 -5.53
CA TYR A 51 6.06 12.46 -4.44
C TYR A 51 6.10 11.78 -3.06
N ARG A 52 6.63 10.54 -2.98
CA ARG A 52 6.82 9.79 -1.72
C ARG A 52 5.55 9.74 -0.89
N VAL A 53 4.44 9.36 -1.52
CA VAL A 53 3.18 9.08 -0.83
C VAL A 53 3.47 8.08 0.31
N ASP A 54 2.95 8.31 1.50
CA ASP A 54 3.31 7.48 2.65
C ASP A 54 2.54 6.15 2.61
N LEU A 55 1.24 6.21 2.33
CA LEU A 55 0.33 5.06 2.33
C LEU A 55 -0.67 5.14 1.17
N VAL A 56 -0.80 4.05 0.42
CA VAL A 56 -1.76 3.91 -0.67
C VAL A 56 -2.73 2.79 -0.34
N LEU A 57 -4.01 3.12 -0.24
CA LEU A 57 -5.10 2.21 0.12
C LEU A 57 -5.93 1.85 -1.11
N GLN A 58 -6.05 0.56 -1.38
CA GLN A 58 -6.64 0.04 -2.61
C GLN A 58 -7.56 -1.15 -2.29
N GLY A 59 -8.41 -1.51 -3.25
CA GLY A 59 -9.29 -2.67 -3.16
C GLY A 59 -9.30 -3.44 -4.48
N HIS A 60 -10.52 -3.74 -4.97
CA HIS A 60 -10.83 -4.44 -6.23
C HIS A 60 -10.37 -5.89 -6.33
N ASP A 61 -9.18 -6.21 -5.84
CA ASP A 61 -8.75 -7.58 -5.71
C ASP A 61 -9.27 -8.11 -4.37
N HIS A 62 -10.03 -9.19 -4.45
CA HIS A 62 -10.70 -9.84 -3.33
C HIS A 62 -9.73 -10.70 -2.52
N ALA A 63 -8.63 -10.07 -2.11
CA ALA A 63 -7.55 -10.61 -1.32
C ALA A 63 -6.89 -9.48 -0.54
N TYR A 64 -6.14 -9.82 0.50
CA TYR A 64 -5.27 -8.87 1.19
C TYR A 64 -3.86 -8.99 0.64
N ALA A 65 -3.23 -7.84 0.38
CA ALA A 65 -1.81 -7.78 0.06
C ALA A 65 -1.21 -6.45 0.50
N ARG A 66 -0.04 -6.52 1.12
CA ARG A 66 0.76 -5.35 1.50
C ARG A 66 2.19 -5.55 1.06
N GLY A 67 2.80 -4.47 0.58
CA GLY A 67 4.23 -4.43 0.31
C GLY A 67 4.78 -3.02 0.36
N THR A 68 6.08 -2.92 0.63
CA THR A 68 6.85 -1.70 0.43
C THR A 68 7.72 -1.84 -0.81
N ASN A 69 8.23 -0.71 -1.31
CA ASN A 69 9.39 -0.73 -2.20
C ASN A 69 9.21 -1.53 -3.51
N LEU A 70 8.16 -1.21 -4.25
CA LEU A 70 7.89 -1.76 -5.58
C LEU A 70 8.93 -1.23 -6.59
N ASN A 71 10.05 -1.90 -6.77
CA ASN A 71 11.05 -1.51 -7.79
C ASN A 71 10.41 -1.55 -9.19
N VAL A 72 10.45 -0.44 -9.92
CA VAL A 72 10.04 -0.38 -11.34
C VAL A 72 11.11 0.35 -12.15
N GLY A 73 11.79 -0.37 -13.04
CA GLY A 73 12.83 0.16 -13.92
C GLY A 73 14.18 0.41 -13.23
N GLU A 74 15.23 0.63 -14.03
CA GLU A 74 16.64 0.81 -13.59
C GLU A 74 16.85 1.98 -12.59
N GLN A 75 15.84 2.81 -12.38
CA GLN A 75 15.83 3.84 -11.35
C GLN A 75 15.47 3.24 -9.98
N SER A 76 16.45 2.58 -9.37
CA SER A 76 16.78 2.68 -7.93
C SER A 76 17.42 1.39 -7.38
N LYS A 77 18.60 1.02 -7.90
CA LYS A 77 19.49 0.15 -7.13
C LYS A 77 19.92 0.77 -5.78
N ASN A 78 19.71 2.09 -5.58
CA ASN A 78 20.27 2.85 -4.45
C ASN A 78 19.27 3.64 -3.58
N GLU A 79 17.97 3.76 -3.93
CA GLU A 79 16.98 4.44 -3.08
C GLU A 79 15.63 3.73 -3.09
N LYS A 80 15.31 3.01 -2.01
CA LYS A 80 14.04 2.28 -1.89
C LYS A 80 12.85 3.25 -1.86
N PRO A 81 11.87 3.23 -2.79
CA PRO A 81 10.60 3.95 -2.60
C PRO A 81 9.95 3.67 -1.24
N GLY A 82 9.63 4.74 -0.52
CA GLY A 82 9.09 4.71 0.85
C GLY A 82 7.57 4.50 0.96
N THR A 83 6.88 4.35 -0.18
CA THR A 83 5.42 4.20 -0.25
C THR A 83 4.99 2.80 0.18
N VAL A 84 4.04 2.71 1.11
CA VAL A 84 3.38 1.45 1.46
C VAL A 84 2.13 1.28 0.62
N TYR A 85 2.02 0.18 -0.11
CA TYR A 85 0.83 -0.17 -0.87
C TYR A 85 0.05 -1.26 -0.16
N VAL A 86 -1.25 -1.04 0.01
CA VAL A 86 -2.15 -1.97 0.68
C VAL A 86 -3.39 -2.21 -0.17
N ILE A 87 -3.70 -3.48 -0.39
CA ILE A 87 -4.94 -3.97 -0.99
C ILE A 87 -5.71 -4.69 0.11
N SER A 88 -6.98 -4.34 0.26
CA SER A 88 -7.85 -5.01 1.23
C SER A 88 -9.28 -5.12 0.71
N VAL A 89 -10.00 -6.07 1.29
CA VAL A 89 -11.41 -6.35 0.99
C VAL A 89 -12.16 -6.71 2.27
N SER A 90 -13.33 -6.12 2.45
CA SER A 90 -14.26 -6.47 3.53
C SER A 90 -15.39 -7.41 3.06
N GLY A 91 -15.60 -7.50 1.75
CA GLY A 91 -16.66 -8.30 1.14
C GLY A 91 -16.37 -9.81 1.06
N PRO A 92 -17.41 -10.65 0.92
CA PRO A 92 -17.28 -12.11 0.97
C PRO A 92 -16.86 -12.76 -0.36
N LYS A 93 -16.91 -12.02 -1.48
CA LYS A 93 -16.51 -12.52 -2.81
C LYS A 93 -15.00 -12.74 -2.84
N LYS A 94 -14.53 -13.70 -3.63
CA LYS A 94 -13.18 -14.27 -3.54
C LYS A 94 -12.46 -14.27 -4.89
N TYR A 95 -11.15 -14.09 -4.86
CA TYR A 95 -10.25 -14.41 -5.98
C TYR A 95 -9.10 -15.28 -5.47
N GLU A 96 -8.54 -16.12 -6.34
CA GLU A 96 -7.33 -16.86 -5.97
C GLU A 96 -6.16 -15.89 -5.80
N LEU A 97 -5.53 -15.94 -4.63
CA LEU A 97 -4.28 -15.22 -4.38
C LEU A 97 -3.13 -15.94 -5.08
N SER A 98 -2.41 -15.22 -5.93
CA SER A 98 -1.11 -15.65 -6.42
C SER A 98 -0.05 -14.90 -5.63
N LEU A 99 0.73 -15.60 -4.81
CA LEU A 99 1.84 -14.97 -4.07
C LEU A 99 2.81 -14.33 -5.07
N GLN A 100 3.06 -13.03 -4.90
CA GLN A 100 3.98 -12.26 -5.73
C GLN A 100 5.13 -11.71 -4.88
N ASP A 101 6.26 -11.44 -5.53
CA ASP A 101 7.50 -11.02 -4.85
C ASP A 101 7.39 -9.69 -4.11
N TRP A 102 6.41 -8.86 -4.48
CA TRP A 102 6.19 -7.59 -3.82
C TRP A 102 5.44 -7.70 -2.48
N MET A 103 4.81 -8.85 -2.22
CA MET A 103 3.94 -9.03 -1.06
C MET A 103 4.78 -9.40 0.17
N GLU A 104 4.87 -8.47 1.12
CA GLU A 104 5.44 -8.73 2.44
C GLU A 104 4.43 -9.41 3.37
N SER A 105 3.15 -9.10 3.19
CA SER A 105 2.03 -9.72 3.89
C SER A 105 0.89 -9.94 2.92
N SER A 106 0.20 -11.07 3.04
CA SER A 106 -0.90 -11.42 2.15
C SER A 106 -1.93 -12.28 2.87
N ALA A 107 -3.18 -12.23 2.42
CA ALA A 107 -4.24 -13.12 2.87
C ALA A 107 -5.14 -13.48 1.69
N ASN A 108 -5.56 -14.73 1.63
CA ASN A 108 -6.68 -15.16 0.82
C ASN A 108 -7.81 -15.59 1.75
N ASP A 109 -9.04 -15.53 1.27
CA ASP A 109 -10.24 -15.98 1.99
C ASP A 109 -10.36 -15.40 3.42
N THR A 110 -9.93 -14.14 3.58
CA THR A 110 -9.96 -13.45 4.86
C THR A 110 -10.57 -12.07 4.65
N GLN A 111 -11.74 -11.84 5.24
CA GLN A 111 -12.34 -10.51 5.30
C GLN A 111 -11.62 -9.68 6.35
N LEU A 112 -11.24 -8.46 6.00
CA LEU A 112 -10.52 -7.59 6.92
C LEU A 112 -11.13 -6.19 6.94
N TYR A 113 -11.10 -5.54 8.10
CA TYR A 113 -11.28 -4.09 8.23
C TYR A 113 -10.01 -3.46 8.77
N GLN A 114 -9.85 -2.15 8.56
CA GLN A 114 -8.62 -1.44 8.87
C GLN A 114 -8.87 -0.30 9.85
N VAL A 115 -7.99 -0.17 10.84
CA VAL A 115 -7.89 1.01 11.70
C VAL A 115 -6.54 1.66 11.43
N ILE A 116 -6.57 2.96 11.16
CA ILE A 116 -5.38 3.75 10.80
C ILE A 116 -5.32 4.94 11.75
N ASP A 117 -4.33 4.92 12.64
CA ASP A 117 -4.07 6.00 13.58
C ASP A 117 -2.95 6.89 13.02
N VAL A 118 -3.19 8.18 12.91
CA VAL A 118 -2.22 9.16 12.38
C VAL A 118 -1.81 10.09 13.50
N GLU A 119 -0.52 10.07 13.83
CA GLU A 119 0.12 10.92 14.84
C GLU A 119 1.20 11.80 14.18
N ASP A 120 1.80 12.71 14.95
CA ASP A 120 2.81 13.64 14.44
C ASP A 120 3.97 12.93 13.74
N ASN A 121 4.49 11.84 14.31
CA ASN A 121 5.69 11.17 13.79
C ASN A 121 5.45 9.77 13.26
N GLN A 122 4.23 9.25 13.34
CA GLN A 122 3.92 7.94 12.80
C GLN A 122 2.49 7.79 12.27
N ILE A 123 2.33 6.90 11.30
CA ILE A 123 1.05 6.26 10.97
C ILE A 123 1.11 4.84 11.51
N THR A 124 0.15 4.44 12.33
CA THR A 124 -0.06 3.03 12.71
C THR A 124 -1.20 2.47 11.88
N TYR A 125 -0.94 1.36 11.19
CA TYR A 125 -1.96 0.62 10.45
C TYR A 125 -2.18 -0.73 11.13
N LYS A 126 -3.44 -1.12 11.28
CA LYS A 126 -3.84 -2.46 11.70
C LYS A 126 -4.98 -2.97 10.83
N ALA A 127 -4.79 -4.14 10.24
CA ALA A 127 -5.86 -4.92 9.64
C ALA A 127 -6.38 -5.94 10.66
N TYR A 128 -7.70 -5.98 10.84
CA TYR A 128 -8.38 -6.85 11.77
C TYR A 128 -9.30 -7.82 11.04
N THR A 129 -9.40 -9.03 11.55
CA THR A 129 -10.46 -9.98 11.22
C THR A 129 -11.81 -9.50 11.81
N PRO A 130 -12.96 -10.04 11.36
CA PRO A 130 -14.27 -9.63 11.88
C PRO A 130 -14.48 -9.89 13.38
N ASP A 131 -13.73 -10.81 13.97
CA ASP A 131 -13.68 -11.10 15.41
C ASP A 131 -12.64 -10.26 16.18
N ASN A 132 -12.18 -9.15 15.60
CA ASN A 132 -11.26 -8.16 16.17
C ASN A 132 -9.84 -8.67 16.46
N LYS A 133 -9.38 -9.74 15.80
CA LYS A 133 -7.98 -10.18 15.92
C LYS A 133 -7.11 -9.43 14.93
N VAL A 134 -5.94 -8.97 15.38
CA VAL A 134 -4.97 -8.30 14.51
C VAL A 134 -4.37 -9.31 13.53
N TYR A 135 -4.71 -9.14 12.25
CA TYR A 135 -4.18 -9.95 11.15
C TYR A 135 -2.81 -9.45 10.68
N ASP A 136 -2.69 -8.15 10.41
CA ASP A 136 -1.45 -7.50 9.98
C ASP A 136 -1.37 -6.12 10.61
N ALA A 137 -0.15 -5.70 10.96
CA ALA A 137 0.06 -4.43 11.63
C ALA A 137 1.45 -3.89 11.35
N PHE A 138 1.54 -2.59 11.11
CA PHE A 138 2.81 -1.90 10.91
C PHE A 138 2.73 -0.43 11.32
N ARG A 139 3.89 0.19 11.47
CA ARG A 139 4.04 1.64 11.60
C ARG A 139 4.92 2.20 10.51
N ILE A 140 4.53 3.34 9.98
CA ILE A 140 5.34 4.20 9.12
C ILE A 140 5.86 5.33 10.01
N MET A 141 7.17 5.43 10.19
CA MET A 141 7.80 6.47 11.01
C MET A 141 8.46 7.51 10.12
N LYS A 142 8.00 8.77 10.25
CA LYS A 142 8.56 9.89 9.49
C LYS A 142 10.03 10.08 9.86
N GLN A 143 10.91 10.18 8.87
CA GLN A 143 12.33 10.44 9.11
C GLN A 143 12.66 11.93 8.95
N SER A 144 13.70 12.39 9.63
CA SER A 144 14.21 13.75 9.50
C SER A 144 14.90 13.98 8.15
N ASN A 145 15.02 15.25 7.76
CA ASN A 145 15.81 15.71 6.60
C ASN A 145 15.40 15.06 5.27
N GLY A 146 14.11 14.75 5.12
CA GLY A 146 13.58 14.17 3.87
C GLY A 146 14.12 12.77 3.58
N LYS A 147 14.60 12.03 4.58
CA LYS A 147 14.92 10.60 4.42
C LYS A 147 13.65 9.79 4.20
N ILE A 148 13.79 8.65 3.51
CA ILE A 148 12.71 7.67 3.30
C ILE A 148 12.17 7.22 4.67
N ASN A 149 10.85 7.13 4.80
CA ASN A 149 10.21 6.66 6.02
C ASN A 149 10.67 5.26 6.41
N LYS A 150 10.78 4.99 7.71
CA LYS A 150 11.02 3.65 8.21
C LYS A 150 9.68 2.93 8.40
N VAL A 151 9.55 1.74 7.82
CA VAL A 151 8.40 0.87 8.05
C VAL A 151 8.80 -0.22 9.03
N GLN A 152 7.98 -0.46 10.05
CA GLN A 152 8.21 -1.48 11.07
C GLN A 152 6.95 -2.32 11.26
N SER A 153 7.06 -3.63 11.05
CA SER A 153 5.99 -4.57 11.40
C SER A 153 5.77 -4.62 12.92
N LEU A 154 4.53 -4.76 13.34
CA LEU A 154 4.12 -4.94 14.72
C LEU A 154 3.67 -6.40 14.95
N SER A 155 3.46 -6.77 16.21
CA SER A 155 2.91 -8.08 16.57
C SER A 155 1.50 -8.28 16.02
N THR A 156 1.23 -9.49 15.54
CA THR A 156 -0.10 -9.93 15.07
C THR A 156 -0.62 -11.06 15.95
N GLU A 157 -1.94 -11.21 16.00
CA GLU A 157 -2.61 -12.30 16.72
C GLU A 157 -2.94 -13.48 15.79
N VAL A 158 -3.02 -13.21 14.49
CA VAL A 158 -3.09 -14.22 13.43
C VAL A 158 -1.73 -14.28 12.74
N LYS A 159 -1.25 -15.49 12.44
CA LYS A 159 -0.03 -15.65 11.63
C LYS A 159 -0.38 -15.36 10.17
N PRO A 160 0.14 -14.27 9.56
CA PRO A 160 -0.07 -14.04 8.15
C PRO A 160 0.65 -15.12 7.35
N ARG A 161 0.16 -15.42 6.14
CA ARG A 161 0.96 -16.18 5.20
C ARG A 161 2.08 -15.28 4.67
N HIS A 162 3.29 -15.51 5.18
CA HIS A 162 4.53 -14.98 4.61
C HIS A 162 5.16 -16.01 3.66
N LYS A 163 6.00 -15.54 2.74
CA LYS A 163 7.00 -16.42 2.11
C LYS A 163 8.03 -16.87 3.14
#